data_AF-A0A843F4G1-F1
#
_entry.id   AF-A0A843F4G1-F1
#
_cell.length_a   1.000
_cell.length_b   1.000
_cell.length_c   1.000
_cell.angle_alpha   90.00
_cell.angle_beta   90.00
_cell.angle_gamma   90.00
#
_symmetry.space_group_name_H-M   'P 1'
#
loop_
_entity.id
_entity.type
_entity.pdbx_description
1 polymer ?
#
loop_
_entity_poly.entity_id
_entity_poly.type
_entity_poly.pdbx_seq_one_letter_code
_entity_poly.pdbx_strand_id
1 'polypeptide(L)'
;MDYEAILKDIKPTAEEKSHIDSVSSKIMTFLQDACDSEGIDAKVNLVGSVAKNTALKGKSDIDIFIAFPLDTDKKYLKDNGLRLAHKFCDEFKTVPEHHFASHPYVTTHIEDCEVDIVPCYAIEDGSQLKSAVDRTILHTRYVKSKLTESQEDEVLLLKRFMAMTGTYGSEFKVGGFAGYLCELFIIFYGDFENTLKSAINWKFGHTIDLEGYGTAGQFKDPLVVIDPTDKNRNVGAALRLDKMAEFIQSARNYMFGGNKKDYFYPLMRNLDKGAVLNEFKVRNSDIIAFRFDIPDMPLDTLHPQLRKTCEALERKLNGEQFNVFKADYWSDEIINCVILLEMSSSKLNNVRINRGPKVFITQACENFAAKYGRENCYIQDDFLVHTQERQFTDARELIEHIFTRDHIGMIKVGKNLKNNLINTFEFIDLEDIDLEFLDDFLRPGQHIVR
;
A
#
# COMPACT_ATOMS: atom_id res chain seq x y z
N MET A 1 -16.85 23.86 6.18
CA MET A 1 -15.74 24.65 6.80
C MET A 1 -15.27 25.65 5.76
N ASP A 2 -14.63 26.76 6.12
CA ASP A 2 -13.94 27.56 5.12
C ASP A 2 -12.59 26.89 4.79
N TYR A 3 -12.43 26.47 3.54
CA TYR A 3 -11.25 25.74 3.06
C TYR A 3 -10.21 26.63 2.39
N GLU A 4 -10.45 27.94 2.23
CA GLU A 4 -9.55 28.84 1.48
C GLU A 4 -8.10 28.81 2.01
N ALA A 5 -7.93 28.84 3.34
CA ALA A 5 -6.62 28.78 3.96
C ALA A 5 -5.91 27.45 3.70
N ILE A 6 -6.64 26.33 3.72
CA ILE A 6 -6.09 25.00 3.43
C ILE A 6 -5.70 24.91 1.94
N LEU A 7 -6.57 25.38 1.05
CA LEU A 7 -6.33 25.40 -0.40
C LEU A 7 -5.09 26.22 -0.73
N LYS A 8 -4.87 27.36 -0.07
CA LYS A 8 -3.64 28.16 -0.23
C LYS A 8 -2.36 27.38 0.12
N ASP A 9 -2.44 26.46 1.08
CA ASP A 9 -1.29 25.66 1.52
C ASP A 9 -1.03 24.46 0.59
N ILE A 10 -2.06 23.90 -0.06
CA ILE A 10 -1.98 22.64 -0.80
C ILE A 10 -2.07 22.78 -2.32
N LYS A 11 -2.59 23.90 -2.83
CA LYS A 11 -2.69 24.17 -4.26
C LYS A 11 -1.35 24.71 -4.76
N PRO A 12 -0.86 24.23 -5.92
CA PRO A 12 0.32 24.83 -6.54
C PRO A 12 0.13 26.33 -6.75
N THR A 13 1.18 27.12 -6.53
CA THR A 13 1.12 28.57 -6.79
C THR A 13 1.01 28.84 -8.30
N ALA A 14 0.67 30.06 -8.68
CA ALA A 14 0.62 30.44 -10.09
C ALA A 14 2.00 30.28 -10.78
N GLU A 15 3.07 30.58 -10.05
CA GLU A 15 4.45 30.40 -10.50
C GLU A 15 4.79 28.92 -10.66
N GLU A 16 4.48 28.08 -9.68
CA GLU A 16 4.69 26.62 -9.76
C GLU A 16 3.91 26.02 -10.93
N LYS A 17 2.65 26.42 -11.14
CA LYS A 17 1.85 25.96 -12.26
C LYS A 17 2.46 26.37 -13.60
N SER A 18 2.82 27.65 -13.76
CA SER A 18 3.45 28.14 -14.98
C SER A 18 4.78 27.45 -15.26
N HIS A 19 5.53 27.11 -14.22
CA HIS A 19 6.78 26.37 -14.32
C HIS A 19 6.55 24.94 -14.81
N ILE A 20 5.64 24.20 -14.15
CA ILE A 20 5.26 22.83 -14.54
C ILE A 20 4.73 22.80 -15.99
N ASP A 21 3.90 23.77 -16.38
CA ASP A 21 3.35 23.86 -17.74
C ASP A 21 4.46 24.12 -18.77
N SER A 22 5.44 24.96 -18.44
CA SER A 22 6.61 25.25 -19.27
C SER A 22 7.48 24.02 -19.45
N VAL A 23 7.83 23.32 -18.35
CA VAL A 23 8.62 22.09 -18.37
C VAL A 23 7.89 21.00 -19.16
N SER A 24 6.61 20.78 -18.88
CA SER A 24 5.77 19.80 -19.59
C SER A 24 5.74 20.08 -21.09
N SER A 25 5.55 21.34 -21.50
CA SER A 25 5.52 21.74 -22.91
C SER A 25 6.87 21.52 -23.59
N LYS A 26 7.98 21.79 -22.89
CA LYS A 26 9.34 21.57 -23.38
C LYS A 26 9.60 20.07 -23.65
N ILE A 27 9.21 19.20 -22.70
CA ILE A 27 9.35 17.75 -22.83
C ILE A 27 8.49 17.22 -23.98
N MET A 28 7.21 17.62 -24.02
CA MET A 28 6.28 17.20 -25.07
C MET A 28 6.76 17.60 -26.45
N THR A 29 7.21 18.84 -26.62
CA THR A 29 7.70 19.36 -27.90
C THR A 29 8.91 18.56 -28.37
N PHE A 30 9.91 18.38 -27.50
CA PHE A 30 11.10 17.59 -27.84
C PHE A 30 10.76 16.16 -28.26
N LEU A 31 9.93 15.47 -27.48
CA LEU A 31 9.58 14.09 -27.76
C LEU A 31 8.73 13.96 -29.03
N GLN A 32 7.82 14.92 -29.30
CA GLN A 32 7.01 14.91 -30.51
C GLN A 32 7.88 15.20 -31.74
N ASP A 33 8.78 16.18 -31.68
CA ASP A 33 9.73 16.49 -32.76
C ASP A 33 10.65 15.28 -33.04
N ALA A 34 11.08 14.57 -32.00
CA ALA A 34 11.86 13.34 -32.12
C ALA A 34 11.05 12.21 -32.79
N CYS A 35 9.75 12.08 -32.49
CA CYS A 35 8.89 11.13 -33.20
C CYS A 35 8.77 11.49 -34.69
N ASP A 36 8.47 12.75 -34.98
CA ASP A 36 8.21 13.24 -36.34
C ASP A 36 9.46 13.16 -37.22
N SER A 37 10.62 13.57 -36.70
CA SER A 37 11.91 13.56 -37.42
C SER A 37 12.43 12.15 -37.74
N GLU A 38 12.04 11.16 -36.94
CA GLU A 38 12.43 9.76 -37.11
C GLU A 38 11.38 8.92 -37.83
N GLY A 39 10.25 9.52 -38.23
CA GLY A 39 9.15 8.83 -38.88
C GLY A 39 8.44 7.81 -37.98
N ILE A 40 8.45 8.04 -36.66
CA ILE A 40 7.74 7.23 -35.69
C ILE A 40 6.32 7.76 -35.58
N ASP A 41 5.34 6.97 -36.03
CA ASP A 41 3.92 7.28 -35.84
C ASP A 41 3.55 7.09 -34.37
N ALA A 42 3.70 8.15 -33.56
CA ALA A 42 3.32 8.19 -32.17
C ALA A 42 2.93 9.62 -31.75
N LYS A 43 2.04 9.73 -30.76
CA LYS A 43 1.61 11.01 -30.19
C LYS A 43 2.00 11.14 -28.74
N VAL A 44 2.60 12.26 -28.39
CA VAL A 44 3.00 12.55 -27.01
C VAL A 44 1.85 13.23 -26.27
N ASN A 45 1.48 12.71 -25.11
CA ASN A 45 0.37 13.21 -24.30
C ASN A 45 0.82 13.44 -22.86
N LEU A 46 0.49 14.61 -22.31
CA LEU A 46 0.52 14.84 -20.88
C LEU A 46 -0.69 14.18 -20.23
N VAL A 47 -0.46 13.31 -19.25
CA VAL A 47 -1.51 12.61 -18.50
C VAL A 47 -1.36 12.86 -16.99
N GLY A 48 -2.08 12.10 -16.17
CA GLY A 48 -1.87 12.15 -14.73
C GLY A 48 -2.41 13.41 -14.06
N SER A 49 -1.99 13.63 -12.81
CA SER A 49 -2.59 14.66 -11.95
C SER A 49 -2.35 16.08 -12.46
N VAL A 50 -1.18 16.32 -13.08
CA VAL A 50 -0.84 17.58 -13.74
C VAL A 50 -1.80 17.87 -14.90
N ALA A 51 -2.02 16.92 -15.81
CA ALA A 51 -2.94 17.11 -16.94
C ALA A 51 -4.39 17.45 -16.54
N LYS A 52 -4.76 17.04 -15.33
CA LYS A 52 -6.10 17.18 -14.72
C LYS A 52 -6.19 18.35 -13.74
N ASN A 53 -5.13 19.15 -13.54
CA ASN A 53 -5.04 20.21 -12.51
C ASN A 53 -5.31 19.72 -11.06
N THR A 54 -5.05 18.45 -10.74
CA THR A 54 -5.30 17.87 -9.41
C THR A 54 -4.03 17.41 -8.70
N ALA A 55 -2.88 17.97 -9.08
CA ALA A 55 -1.60 17.77 -8.41
C ALA A 55 -1.53 18.59 -7.10
N LEU A 56 -1.07 17.97 -6.02
CA LEU A 56 -0.82 18.68 -4.76
C LEU A 56 0.49 19.48 -4.89
N LYS A 57 0.55 20.64 -4.22
CA LYS A 57 1.75 21.47 -4.13
C LYS A 57 2.97 20.65 -3.70
N GLY A 58 4.08 20.82 -4.42
CA GLY A 58 5.35 20.13 -4.17
C GLY A 58 5.34 18.63 -4.44
N LYS A 59 4.29 18.09 -5.07
CA LYS A 59 4.14 16.68 -5.47
C LYS A 59 3.67 16.58 -6.92
N SER A 60 4.38 17.28 -7.81
CA SER A 60 4.00 17.39 -9.20
C SER A 60 4.86 16.47 -10.05
N ASP A 61 4.43 15.21 -10.16
CA ASP A 61 5.03 14.24 -11.07
C ASP A 61 4.46 14.50 -12.47
N ILE A 62 5.33 14.70 -13.46
CA ILE A 62 4.92 14.97 -14.84
C ILE A 62 4.86 13.63 -15.59
N ASP A 63 3.64 13.13 -15.80
CA ASP A 63 3.40 11.90 -16.55
C ASP A 63 3.30 12.17 -18.07
N ILE A 64 4.30 11.74 -18.85
CA ILE A 64 4.35 11.88 -20.30
C ILE A 64 4.21 10.53 -20.99
N PHE A 65 3.15 10.38 -21.78
CA PHE A 65 2.81 9.14 -22.47
C PHE A 65 3.09 9.26 -23.96
N ILE A 66 3.92 8.36 -24.49
CA ILE A 66 4.18 8.23 -25.93
C ILE A 66 3.23 7.17 -26.48
N ALA A 67 2.17 7.60 -27.16
CA ALA A 67 1.05 6.77 -27.59
C ALA A 67 1.22 6.31 -29.04
N PHE A 68 1.45 5.00 -29.23
CA PHE A 68 1.63 4.36 -30.53
C PHE A 68 0.32 3.75 -31.06
N PRO A 69 0.14 3.63 -32.39
CA PRO A 69 -1.00 2.95 -33.01
C PRO A 69 -1.19 1.50 -32.54
N LEU A 70 -2.45 1.04 -32.54
CA LEU A 70 -2.81 -0.30 -32.06
C LEU A 70 -2.23 -1.45 -32.88
N ASP A 71 -1.84 -1.25 -34.13
CA ASP A 71 -1.19 -2.26 -34.96
C ASP A 71 0.34 -2.33 -34.74
N THR A 72 0.90 -1.43 -33.93
CA THR A 72 2.33 -1.39 -33.62
C THR A 72 2.77 -2.64 -32.85
N ASP A 73 3.86 -3.28 -33.30
CA ASP A 73 4.46 -4.40 -32.60
C ASP A 73 4.91 -4.02 -31.18
N LYS A 74 4.65 -4.89 -30.21
CA LYS A 74 4.90 -4.60 -28.79
C LYS A 74 6.38 -4.40 -28.49
N LYS A 75 7.27 -5.13 -29.17
CA LYS A 75 8.71 -4.97 -28.99
C LYS A 75 9.16 -3.63 -29.59
N TYR A 76 8.69 -3.33 -30.80
CA TYR A 76 8.96 -2.03 -31.44
C TYR A 76 8.53 -0.84 -30.58
N LEU A 77 7.33 -0.89 -30.00
CA LEU A 77 6.79 0.14 -29.09
C LEU A 77 7.71 0.35 -27.88
N LYS A 78 8.12 -0.74 -27.23
CA LYS A 78 8.98 -0.68 -26.04
C LYS A 78 10.37 -0.15 -26.38
N ASP A 79 10.99 -0.70 -27.42
CA ASP A 79 12.34 -0.37 -27.81
C ASP A 79 12.43 1.11 -28.26
N ASN A 80 11.49 1.58 -29.10
CA ASN A 80 11.49 2.98 -29.53
C ASN A 80 11.04 3.94 -28.43
N GLY A 81 10.05 3.57 -27.63
CA GLY A 81 9.61 4.37 -26.49
C GLY A 81 10.73 4.65 -25.49
N LEU A 82 11.45 3.61 -25.07
CA LEU A 82 12.61 3.76 -24.18
C LEU A 82 13.74 4.53 -24.86
N ARG A 83 14.00 4.28 -26.15
CA ARG A 83 15.04 5.00 -26.90
C ARG A 83 14.74 6.49 -27.00
N LEU A 84 13.48 6.89 -27.19
CA LEU A 84 13.06 8.29 -27.18
C LEU A 84 13.25 8.91 -25.78
N ALA A 85 12.88 8.18 -24.72
CA ALA A 85 13.13 8.62 -23.34
C ALA A 85 14.63 8.81 -23.06
N HIS A 86 15.49 7.91 -23.53
CA HIS A 86 16.94 8.06 -23.42
C HIS A 86 17.48 9.26 -24.19
N LYS A 87 17.00 9.48 -25.43
CA LYS A 87 17.37 10.66 -26.20
C LYS A 87 17.01 11.96 -25.48
N PHE A 88 15.85 11.97 -24.81
CA PHE A 88 15.48 13.08 -23.94
C PHE A 88 16.47 13.22 -22.79
N CYS A 89 16.78 12.15 -22.05
CA CYS A 89 17.77 12.22 -20.97
C CYS A 89 19.15 12.72 -21.45
N ASP A 90 19.61 12.28 -22.63
CA ASP A 90 20.89 12.68 -23.20
C ASP A 90 20.91 14.18 -23.57
N GLU A 91 19.87 14.67 -24.24
CA GLU A 91 19.76 16.08 -24.64
C GLU A 91 19.69 17.00 -23.41
N PHE A 92 18.90 16.61 -22.41
CA PHE A 92 18.65 17.40 -21.21
C PHE A 92 19.63 17.10 -20.07
N LYS A 93 20.59 16.19 -20.29
CA LYS A 93 21.62 15.76 -19.33
C LYS A 93 21.04 15.27 -18.00
N THR A 94 19.94 14.55 -18.05
CA THR A 94 19.29 13.96 -16.89
C THR A 94 19.70 12.50 -16.74
N VAL A 95 19.54 11.94 -15.52
CA VAL A 95 19.86 10.54 -15.26
C VAL A 95 18.60 9.70 -15.47
N PRO A 96 18.61 8.69 -16.36
CA PRO A 96 17.47 7.80 -16.55
C PRO A 96 17.44 6.74 -15.44
N GLU A 97 16.29 6.60 -14.81
CA GLU A 97 15.98 5.52 -13.87
C GLU A 97 14.98 4.57 -14.54
N HIS A 98 15.37 3.30 -14.65
CA HIS A 98 14.55 2.29 -15.33
C HIS A 98 13.60 1.62 -14.37
N HIS A 99 12.31 1.80 -14.63
CA HIS A 99 11.26 1.16 -13.86
C HIS A 99 10.47 0.18 -14.72
N PHE A 100 9.81 -0.77 -14.06
CA PHE A 100 9.04 -1.81 -14.71
C PHE A 100 7.67 -1.96 -14.08
N ALA A 101 6.64 -1.59 -14.85
CA ALA A 101 5.25 -1.89 -14.54
C ALA A 101 4.71 -2.93 -15.56
N SER A 102 3.64 -2.62 -16.29
CA SER A 102 3.20 -3.47 -17.42
C SER A 102 4.16 -3.35 -18.61
N HIS A 103 4.67 -2.13 -18.85
CA HIS A 103 5.73 -1.81 -19.80
C HIS A 103 6.91 -1.21 -19.04
N PRO A 104 8.14 -1.38 -19.54
CA PRO A 104 9.28 -0.62 -19.03
C PRO A 104 9.08 0.86 -19.33
N TYR A 105 9.48 1.71 -18.40
CA TYR A 105 9.44 3.17 -18.55
C TYR A 105 10.69 3.79 -17.92
N VAL A 106 10.90 5.07 -18.18
CA VAL A 106 12.01 5.84 -17.62
C VAL A 106 11.44 6.92 -16.73
N THR A 107 11.91 6.95 -15.49
CA THR A 107 11.74 8.10 -14.59
C THR A 107 13.02 8.93 -14.66
N THR A 108 12.89 10.25 -14.68
CA THR A 108 14.05 11.13 -14.67
C THR A 108 13.71 12.46 -14.02
N HIS A 109 14.74 13.19 -13.59
CA HIS A 109 14.59 14.47 -12.93
C HIS A 109 15.08 15.58 -13.87
N ILE A 110 14.19 16.48 -14.25
CA ILE A 110 14.52 17.70 -14.98
C ILE A 110 14.18 18.90 -14.12
N GLU A 111 15.19 19.74 -13.87
CA GLU A 111 15.06 20.88 -12.96
C GLU A 111 14.63 20.38 -11.56
N ASP A 112 13.44 20.74 -11.08
CA ASP A 112 12.85 20.31 -9.81
C ASP A 112 11.65 19.37 -9.99
N CYS A 113 11.40 18.89 -11.22
CA CYS A 113 10.28 18.02 -11.56
C CYS A 113 10.76 16.57 -11.82
N GLU A 114 10.08 15.61 -11.18
CA GLU A 114 10.15 14.20 -11.56
C GLU A 114 9.27 13.98 -12.80
N VAL A 115 9.79 13.25 -13.78
CA VAL A 115 9.13 13.00 -15.07
C VAL A 115 9.13 11.51 -15.37
N ASP A 116 7.94 10.98 -15.61
CA ASP A 116 7.72 9.61 -16.06
C ASP A 116 7.44 9.59 -17.55
N ILE A 117 8.32 8.97 -18.33
CA ILE A 117 8.17 8.82 -19.79
C ILE A 117 7.76 7.38 -20.10
N VAL A 118 6.48 7.19 -20.44
CA VAL A 118 5.85 5.88 -20.55
C VAL A 118 5.38 5.59 -21.97
N PRO A 119 5.88 4.53 -22.63
CA PRO A 119 5.34 4.12 -23.91
C PRO A 119 4.07 3.27 -23.76
N CYS A 120 3.06 3.59 -24.54
CA CYS A 120 1.74 2.98 -24.47
C CYS A 120 1.06 2.92 -25.84
N TYR A 121 -0.07 2.21 -25.91
CA TYR A 121 -0.92 2.21 -27.08
C TYR A 121 -1.95 3.34 -27.01
N ALA A 122 -2.17 3.99 -28.15
CA ALA A 122 -3.27 4.92 -28.36
C ALA A 122 -4.59 4.13 -28.44
N ILE A 123 -5.32 4.07 -27.32
CA ILE A 123 -6.64 3.45 -27.23
C ILE A 123 -7.73 4.53 -27.20
N GLU A 124 -8.88 4.23 -27.79
CA GLU A 124 -10.08 5.08 -27.74
C GLU A 124 -11.13 4.58 -26.75
N ASP A 125 -11.14 3.28 -26.46
CA ASP A 125 -12.04 2.66 -25.50
C ASP A 125 -11.41 1.42 -24.83
N GLY A 126 -11.98 1.01 -23.68
CA GLY A 126 -11.45 -0.09 -22.87
C GLY A 126 -11.43 -1.46 -23.55
N SER A 127 -12.16 -1.69 -24.65
CA SER A 127 -12.10 -2.95 -25.39
C SER A 127 -10.82 -3.12 -26.21
N GLN A 128 -10.11 -2.02 -26.48
CA GLN A 128 -8.84 -2.01 -27.24
C GLN A 128 -7.62 -2.25 -26.36
N LEU A 129 -7.82 -2.55 -25.08
CA LEU A 129 -6.76 -2.61 -24.09
C LEU A 129 -5.74 -3.72 -24.38
N LYS A 130 -4.46 -3.36 -24.41
CA LYS A 130 -3.34 -4.30 -24.54
C LYS A 130 -2.51 -4.43 -23.27
N SER A 131 -2.49 -3.40 -22.44
CA SER A 131 -1.77 -3.35 -21.17
C SER A 131 -2.46 -2.42 -20.19
N ALA A 132 -2.19 -2.55 -18.88
CA ALA A 132 -2.85 -1.73 -17.88
C ALA A 132 -2.54 -0.22 -18.02
N VAL A 133 -1.35 0.12 -18.54
CA VAL A 133 -0.88 1.51 -18.68
C VAL A 133 -1.64 2.27 -19.76
N ASP A 134 -2.12 1.59 -20.82
CA ASP A 134 -2.83 2.25 -21.92
C ASP A 134 -4.11 2.98 -21.43
N ARG A 135 -4.72 2.50 -20.32
CA ARG A 135 -5.92 3.13 -19.72
C ARG A 135 -5.69 4.53 -19.20
N THR A 136 -4.47 4.90 -18.83
CA THR A 136 -4.20 6.22 -18.21
C THR A 136 -4.60 7.37 -19.14
N ILE A 137 -4.51 7.17 -20.46
CA ILE A 137 -5.00 8.14 -21.46
C ILE A 137 -6.52 8.29 -21.35
N LEU A 138 -7.26 7.19 -21.29
CA LEU A 138 -8.72 7.21 -21.15
C LEU A 138 -9.16 7.81 -19.82
N HIS A 139 -8.47 7.47 -18.72
CA HIS A 139 -8.73 8.04 -17.39
C HIS A 139 -8.58 9.55 -17.40
N THR A 140 -7.47 10.05 -17.98
CA THR A 140 -7.20 11.48 -18.09
C THR A 140 -8.30 12.17 -18.90
N ARG A 141 -8.65 11.61 -20.06
CA ARG A 141 -9.71 12.15 -20.92
C ARG A 141 -11.07 12.17 -20.22
N TYR A 142 -11.43 11.08 -19.54
CA TYR A 142 -12.69 10.96 -18.83
C TYR A 142 -12.80 12.02 -17.73
N VAL A 143 -11.78 12.14 -16.87
CA VAL A 143 -11.78 13.10 -15.76
C VAL A 143 -11.86 14.52 -16.30
N LYS A 144 -11.06 14.90 -17.30
CA LYS A 144 -11.13 16.25 -17.91
C LYS A 144 -12.49 16.57 -18.52
N SER A 145 -13.23 15.56 -19.00
CA SER A 145 -14.56 15.76 -19.58
C SER A 145 -15.69 15.90 -18.54
N LYS A 146 -15.45 15.51 -17.28
CA LYS A 146 -16.48 15.42 -16.24
C LYS A 146 -16.21 16.33 -15.03
N LEU A 147 -14.94 16.55 -14.70
CA LEU A 147 -14.53 17.36 -13.56
C LEU A 147 -14.61 18.84 -13.95
N THR A 148 -15.32 19.64 -13.16
CA THR A 148 -15.35 21.10 -13.33
C THR A 148 -14.17 21.77 -12.64
N GLU A 149 -13.81 23.00 -13.03
CA GLU A 149 -12.74 23.77 -12.37
C GLU A 149 -12.98 23.92 -10.86
N SER A 150 -14.23 24.12 -10.43
CA SER A 150 -14.59 24.21 -9.01
C SER A 150 -14.38 22.90 -8.25
N GLN A 151 -14.42 21.76 -8.94
CA GLN A 151 -14.22 20.45 -8.34
C GLN A 151 -12.76 20.04 -8.25
N GLU A 152 -11.85 20.70 -8.99
CA GLU A 152 -10.41 20.45 -8.90
C GLU A 152 -9.92 20.67 -7.46
N ASP A 153 -10.36 21.76 -6.82
CA ASP A 153 -10.03 22.09 -5.42
C ASP A 153 -10.58 21.07 -4.42
N GLU A 154 -11.78 20.53 -4.68
CA GLU A 154 -12.39 19.47 -3.86
C GLU A 154 -11.58 18.16 -3.94
N VAL A 155 -11.01 17.84 -5.12
CA VAL A 155 -10.09 16.71 -5.27
C VAL A 155 -8.82 16.93 -4.45
N LEU A 156 -8.25 18.14 -4.47
CA LEU A 156 -7.07 18.46 -3.67
C LEU A 156 -7.34 18.30 -2.16
N LEU A 157 -8.49 18.79 -1.68
CA LEU A 157 -8.91 18.60 -0.28
C LEU A 157 -9.02 17.12 0.08
N LEU A 158 -9.64 16.31 -0.78
CA LEU A 158 -9.78 14.87 -0.55
C LEU A 158 -8.43 14.15 -0.53
N LYS A 159 -7.56 14.42 -1.52
CA LYS A 159 -6.21 13.86 -1.58
C LYS A 159 -5.42 14.26 -0.33
N ARG A 160 -5.49 15.53 0.08
CA ARG A 160 -4.81 16.02 1.27
C ARG A 160 -5.32 15.33 2.53
N PHE A 161 -6.63 15.26 2.72
CA PHE A 161 -7.24 14.59 3.86
C PHE A 161 -6.80 13.12 3.95
N MET A 162 -6.86 12.39 2.83
CA MET A 162 -6.42 10.99 2.77
C MET A 162 -4.92 10.85 3.05
N ALA A 163 -4.08 11.76 2.53
CA ALA A 163 -2.65 11.74 2.76
C ALA A 163 -2.32 11.94 4.24
N MET A 164 -2.95 12.92 4.88
CA MET A 164 -2.68 13.20 6.29
C MET A 164 -3.24 12.11 7.21
N THR A 165 -4.27 11.37 6.78
CA THR A 165 -4.86 10.25 7.55
C THR A 165 -4.19 8.90 7.26
N GLY A 166 -3.17 8.87 6.39
CA GLY A 166 -2.43 7.64 6.07
C GLY A 166 -3.19 6.66 5.18
N THR A 167 -4.17 7.16 4.40
CA THR A 167 -5.04 6.36 3.53
C THR A 167 -4.83 6.65 2.04
N TYR A 168 -4.07 7.68 1.66
CA TYR A 168 -3.74 7.98 0.25
C TYR A 168 -2.55 7.16 -0.25
N GLY A 169 -2.63 6.69 -1.49
CA GLY A 169 -1.56 5.93 -2.16
C GLY A 169 -1.97 4.46 -2.37
N SER A 170 -1.90 3.98 -3.61
CA SER A 170 -2.24 2.60 -3.98
C SER A 170 -1.03 1.66 -4.06
N GLU A 171 0.18 2.19 -3.86
CA GLU A 171 1.41 1.43 -3.74
C GLU A 171 1.32 0.40 -2.60
N PHE A 172 2.07 -0.70 -2.71
CA PHE A 172 1.88 -1.83 -1.81
C PHE A 172 2.23 -1.52 -0.35
N LYS A 173 3.10 -0.54 -0.13
CA LYS A 173 3.47 -0.02 1.20
C LYS A 173 2.24 0.47 1.97
N VAL A 174 1.38 1.26 1.31
CA VAL A 174 0.17 1.81 1.92
C VAL A 174 -1.01 0.87 1.70
N GLY A 175 -1.29 0.52 0.43
CA GLY A 175 -2.48 -0.22 -0.01
C GLY A 175 -3.77 0.56 0.22
N GLY A 176 -3.72 1.88 0.04
CA GLY A 176 -4.79 2.84 0.22
C GLY A 176 -5.49 3.24 -1.10
N PHE A 177 -5.98 4.47 -1.14
CA PHE A 177 -6.76 5.01 -2.26
C PHE A 177 -5.86 5.62 -3.34
N ALA A 178 -6.03 5.18 -4.59
CA ALA A 178 -5.37 5.80 -5.74
C ALA A 178 -5.90 7.22 -6.02
N GLY A 179 -5.08 8.10 -6.59
CA GLY A 179 -5.51 9.46 -6.98
C GLY A 179 -6.71 9.49 -7.93
N TYR A 180 -6.81 8.51 -8.83
CA TYR A 180 -7.96 8.37 -9.72
C TYR A 180 -9.26 8.06 -8.96
N LEU A 181 -9.22 7.32 -7.83
CA LEU A 181 -10.40 7.12 -6.98
C LEU A 181 -10.88 8.44 -6.38
N CYS A 182 -9.96 9.29 -5.93
CA CYS A 182 -10.32 10.61 -5.39
C CYS A 182 -11.10 11.43 -6.43
N GLU A 183 -10.62 11.46 -7.67
CA GLU A 183 -11.29 12.16 -8.79
C GLU A 183 -12.67 11.58 -9.07
N LEU A 184 -12.80 10.24 -9.13
CA LEU A 184 -14.10 9.58 -9.34
C LEU A 184 -15.08 9.83 -8.19
N PHE A 185 -14.61 9.89 -6.94
CA PHE A 185 -15.47 10.22 -5.80
C PHE A 185 -16.01 11.64 -5.89
N ILE A 186 -15.19 12.62 -6.26
CA ILE A 186 -15.65 14.00 -6.43
C ILE A 186 -16.62 14.12 -7.61
N ILE A 187 -16.35 13.44 -8.73
CA ILE A 187 -17.30 13.41 -9.86
C ILE A 187 -18.64 12.81 -9.43
N PHE A 188 -18.65 11.75 -8.60
CA PHE A 188 -19.87 11.06 -8.19
C PHE A 188 -20.63 11.77 -7.05
N TYR A 189 -19.94 12.24 -6.01
CA TYR A 189 -20.53 12.86 -4.82
C TYR A 189 -20.60 14.39 -4.87
N GLY A 190 -19.97 15.01 -5.87
CA GLY A 190 -19.95 16.45 -6.10
C GLY A 190 -18.77 17.15 -5.44
N ASP A 191 -18.56 16.94 -4.14
CA ASP A 191 -17.56 17.66 -3.33
C ASP A 191 -16.93 16.79 -2.22
N PHE A 192 -15.92 17.33 -1.55
CA PHE A 192 -15.18 16.66 -0.47
C PHE A 192 -16.09 16.29 0.71
N GLU A 193 -16.91 17.23 1.20
CA GLU A 193 -17.75 16.97 2.37
C GLU A 193 -18.83 15.93 2.10
N ASN A 194 -19.44 15.92 0.92
CA ASN A 194 -20.43 14.93 0.52
C ASN A 194 -19.80 13.55 0.32
N THR A 195 -18.56 13.50 -0.17
CA THR A 195 -17.77 12.26 -0.19
C THR A 195 -17.63 11.69 1.22
N LEU A 196 -17.24 12.50 2.21
CA LEU A 196 -17.12 12.05 3.59
C LEU A 196 -18.48 11.65 4.21
N LYS A 197 -19.54 12.44 3.96
CA LYS A 197 -20.91 12.11 4.42
C LYS A 197 -21.42 10.77 3.88
N SER A 198 -21.01 10.38 2.67
CA SER A 198 -21.30 9.05 2.16
C SER A 198 -20.40 8.00 2.80
N ALA A 199 -19.10 8.28 2.88
CA ALA A 199 -18.08 7.36 3.36
C ALA A 199 -18.32 6.84 4.78
N ILE A 200 -18.86 7.67 5.69
CA ILE A 200 -19.15 7.23 7.07
C ILE A 200 -20.11 6.02 7.16
N ASN A 201 -20.87 5.75 6.09
CA ASN A 201 -21.85 4.67 5.97
C ASN A 201 -21.40 3.54 5.04
N TRP A 202 -20.20 3.61 4.46
CA TRP A 202 -19.69 2.54 3.60
C TRP A 202 -19.58 1.22 4.38
N LYS A 203 -19.82 0.13 3.67
CA LYS A 203 -19.71 -1.24 4.16
C LYS A 203 -18.79 -2.02 3.24
N PHE A 204 -18.35 -3.20 3.68
CA PHE A 204 -17.65 -4.14 2.79
C PHE A 204 -18.49 -4.38 1.52
N GLY A 205 -17.86 -4.23 0.36
CA GLY A 205 -18.50 -4.35 -0.95
C GLY A 205 -19.27 -3.09 -1.39
N HIS A 206 -19.06 -1.93 -0.75
CA HIS A 206 -19.69 -0.67 -1.19
C HIS A 206 -19.38 -0.43 -2.66
N THR A 207 -20.41 -0.07 -3.43
CA THR A 207 -20.33 -0.01 -4.89
C THR A 207 -20.58 1.41 -5.40
N ILE A 208 -19.75 1.86 -6.34
CA ILE A 208 -19.92 3.08 -7.11
C ILE A 208 -19.81 2.73 -8.59
N ASP A 209 -20.81 3.13 -9.38
CA ASP A 209 -20.87 2.86 -10.82
C ASP A 209 -21.39 4.13 -11.52
N LEU A 210 -20.46 4.92 -12.08
CA LEU A 210 -20.78 6.23 -12.66
C LEU A 210 -21.56 6.12 -13.97
N GLU A 211 -21.33 5.05 -14.73
CA GLU A 211 -21.92 4.84 -16.05
C GLU A 211 -23.08 3.83 -16.02
N GLY A 212 -23.38 3.24 -14.86
CA GLY A 212 -24.49 2.31 -14.67
C GLY A 212 -24.31 0.98 -15.40
N TYR A 213 -23.07 0.49 -15.53
CA TYR A 213 -22.76 -0.78 -16.22
C TYR A 213 -23.35 -2.02 -15.53
N GLY A 214 -23.56 -1.98 -14.21
CA GLY A 214 -24.15 -3.08 -13.45
C GLY A 214 -23.23 -4.29 -13.27
N THR A 215 -21.91 -4.12 -13.39
CA THR A 215 -20.91 -5.21 -13.33
C THR A 215 -20.33 -5.45 -11.93
N ALA A 216 -20.74 -4.68 -10.92
CA ALA A 216 -20.20 -4.73 -9.56
C ALA A 216 -20.24 -6.12 -8.90
N GLY A 217 -21.26 -6.92 -9.20
CA GLY A 217 -21.39 -8.29 -8.66
C GLY A 217 -20.26 -9.25 -9.05
N GLN A 218 -19.37 -8.86 -9.97
CA GLN A 218 -18.21 -9.64 -10.38
C GLN A 218 -17.03 -9.53 -9.40
N PHE A 219 -17.02 -8.48 -8.56
CA PHE A 219 -15.90 -8.17 -7.66
C PHE A 219 -16.23 -8.52 -6.21
N LYS A 220 -15.20 -8.85 -5.43
CA LYS A 220 -15.33 -9.25 -4.01
C LYS A 220 -14.45 -8.40 -3.10
N ASP A 221 -14.07 -7.22 -3.57
CA ASP A 221 -13.16 -6.30 -2.89
C ASP A 221 -13.91 -5.46 -1.84
N PRO A 222 -13.21 -4.87 -0.86
CA PRO A 222 -13.81 -4.01 0.17
C PRO A 222 -14.61 -2.85 -0.42
N LEU A 223 -14.10 -2.25 -1.51
CA LEU A 223 -14.72 -1.17 -2.25
C LEU A 223 -14.69 -1.52 -3.74
N VAL A 224 -15.85 -1.41 -4.39
CA VAL A 224 -16.02 -1.70 -5.81
C VAL A 224 -16.39 -0.42 -6.53
N VAL A 225 -15.42 0.19 -7.22
CA VAL A 225 -15.65 1.35 -8.08
C VAL A 225 -15.46 0.90 -9.51
N ILE A 226 -16.55 0.82 -10.27
CA ILE A 226 -16.47 0.41 -11.68
C ILE A 226 -15.78 1.50 -12.47
N ASP A 227 -14.72 1.13 -13.18
CA ASP A 227 -14.00 2.04 -14.03
C ASP A 227 -14.92 2.53 -15.15
N PRO A 228 -15.18 3.84 -15.27
CA PRO A 228 -16.09 4.35 -16.30
C PRO A 228 -15.58 4.09 -17.72
N THR A 229 -14.27 3.81 -17.88
CA THR A 229 -13.63 3.51 -19.16
C THR A 229 -13.51 2.01 -19.45
N ASP A 230 -13.76 1.15 -18.45
CA ASP A 230 -13.63 -0.31 -18.54
C ASP A 230 -14.56 -1.01 -17.53
N LYS A 231 -15.74 -1.44 -17.99
CA LYS A 231 -16.76 -2.12 -17.15
C LYS A 231 -16.27 -3.38 -16.43
N ASN A 232 -15.15 -3.98 -16.86
CA ASN A 232 -14.60 -5.20 -16.27
C ASN A 232 -13.50 -4.93 -15.25
N ARG A 233 -13.30 -3.67 -14.85
CA ARG A 233 -12.27 -3.26 -13.89
C ARG A 233 -12.87 -2.62 -12.65
N ASN A 234 -12.42 -3.08 -11.49
CA ASN A 234 -12.56 -2.36 -10.23
C ASN A 234 -11.34 -1.44 -10.02
N VAL A 235 -11.57 -0.13 -9.95
CA VAL A 235 -10.52 0.86 -9.63
C VAL A 235 -10.01 0.69 -8.19
N GLY A 236 -10.86 0.20 -7.29
CA GLY A 236 -10.56 -0.08 -5.87
C GLY A 236 -9.84 -1.40 -5.59
N ALA A 237 -9.38 -2.15 -6.61
CA ALA A 237 -8.83 -3.49 -6.42
C ALA A 237 -7.55 -3.54 -5.55
N ALA A 238 -6.78 -2.46 -5.49
CA ALA A 238 -5.58 -2.37 -4.63
C ALA A 238 -5.89 -1.90 -3.20
N LEU A 239 -7.11 -1.40 -2.94
CA LEU A 239 -7.49 -0.86 -1.64
C LEU A 239 -7.67 -2.00 -0.63
N ARG A 240 -6.90 -1.93 0.45
CA ARG A 240 -7.04 -2.85 1.57
C ARG A 240 -8.24 -2.51 2.45
N LEU A 241 -8.80 -3.54 3.08
CA LEU A 241 -9.94 -3.41 3.99
C LEU A 241 -9.63 -2.49 5.18
N ASP A 242 -8.45 -2.62 5.78
CA ASP A 242 -8.05 -1.78 6.91
C ASP A 242 -7.93 -0.31 6.48
N LYS A 243 -7.32 0.00 5.32
CA LYS A 243 -7.25 1.37 4.80
C LYS A 243 -8.62 1.97 4.48
N MET A 244 -9.56 1.16 3.97
CA MET A 244 -10.95 1.58 3.85
C MET A 244 -11.57 1.88 5.22
N ALA A 245 -11.37 1.02 6.22
CA ALA A 245 -11.91 1.20 7.57
C ALA A 245 -11.31 2.43 8.27
N GLU A 246 -10.01 2.66 8.13
CA GLU A 246 -9.31 3.85 8.63
C GLU A 246 -9.91 5.13 8.02
N PHE A 247 -10.11 5.17 6.69
CA PHE A 247 -10.75 6.31 6.02
C PHE A 247 -12.17 6.56 6.51
N ILE A 248 -12.98 5.51 6.66
CA ILE A 248 -14.34 5.61 7.22
C ILE A 248 -14.30 6.20 8.63
N GLN A 249 -13.37 5.74 9.48
CA GLN A 249 -13.25 6.24 10.84
C GLN A 249 -12.73 7.69 10.88
N SER A 250 -11.75 8.04 10.04
CA SER A 250 -11.29 9.43 9.90
C SER A 250 -12.42 10.33 9.43
N ALA A 251 -13.23 9.89 8.47
CA ALA A 251 -14.41 10.64 8.00
C ALA A 251 -15.41 10.87 9.15
N ARG A 252 -15.66 9.87 10.00
CA ARG A 252 -16.53 10.03 11.19
C ARG A 252 -15.95 11.03 12.17
N ASN A 253 -14.67 10.90 12.51
CA ASN A 253 -14.01 11.80 13.45
C ASN A 253 -13.99 13.24 12.91
N TYR A 254 -13.77 13.43 11.62
CA TYR A 254 -13.85 14.74 10.96
C TYR A 254 -15.27 15.33 10.98
N MET A 255 -16.28 14.52 10.67
CA MET A 255 -17.67 14.98 10.56
C MET A 255 -18.30 15.30 11.91
N PHE A 256 -17.97 14.52 12.95
CA PHE A 256 -18.56 14.64 14.29
C PHE A 256 -17.65 15.33 15.31
N GLY A 257 -16.38 15.55 14.97
CA GLY A 257 -15.40 16.22 15.83
C GLY A 257 -15.35 17.74 15.62
N GLY A 258 -14.75 18.42 16.60
CA GLY A 258 -14.52 19.88 16.54
C GLY A 258 -13.23 20.28 15.80
N ASN A 259 -12.26 19.38 15.71
CA ASN A 259 -10.91 19.69 15.22
C ASN A 259 -10.72 19.33 13.73
N LYS A 260 -11.42 20.06 12.86
CA LYS A 260 -11.40 19.77 11.41
C LYS A 260 -10.09 20.14 10.72
N LYS A 261 -9.45 21.22 11.16
CA LYS A 261 -8.24 21.76 10.51
C LYS A 261 -7.09 20.75 10.53
N ASP A 262 -6.90 20.05 11.65
CA ASP A 262 -5.76 19.15 11.85
C ASP A 262 -5.74 17.95 10.91
N TYR A 263 -6.88 17.59 10.31
CA TYR A 263 -6.95 16.55 9.28
C TYR A 263 -6.29 16.94 7.95
N PHE A 264 -5.87 18.20 7.80
CA PHE A 264 -5.16 18.70 6.62
C PHE A 264 -3.69 19.01 6.89
N TYR A 265 -3.17 18.73 8.08
CA TYR A 265 -1.77 18.99 8.44
C TYR A 265 -1.09 17.73 8.99
N PRO A 266 0.25 17.66 8.92
CA PRO A 266 0.99 16.57 9.55
C PRO A 266 0.68 16.50 11.04
N LEU A 267 0.63 15.27 11.57
CA LEU A 267 0.45 15.06 13.01
C LEU A 267 1.71 15.55 13.73
N MET A 268 1.55 16.56 14.59
CA MET A 268 2.65 17.08 15.40
C MET A 268 2.81 16.22 16.64
N ARG A 269 3.90 15.45 16.72
CA ARG A 269 4.22 14.61 17.88
C ARG A 269 5.30 15.27 18.73
N ASN A 270 5.07 15.35 20.03
CA ASN A 270 6.11 15.69 21.00
C ASN A 270 6.56 14.40 21.68
N LEU A 271 7.54 13.73 21.08
CA LEU A 271 8.00 12.41 21.53
C LEU A 271 9.10 12.56 22.58
N ASP A 272 8.86 11.94 23.73
CA ASP A 272 9.88 11.71 24.76
C ASP A 272 10.25 10.23 24.78
N LYS A 273 11.52 9.91 24.47
CA LYS A 273 12.00 8.53 24.40
C LYS A 273 11.81 7.79 25.73
N GLY A 274 12.05 8.45 26.87
CA GLY A 274 11.88 7.86 28.19
C GLY A 274 10.41 7.52 28.48
N ALA A 275 9.49 8.39 28.11
CA ALA A 275 8.05 8.17 28.27
C ALA A 275 7.55 7.00 27.41
N VAL A 276 7.97 6.91 26.14
CA VAL A 276 7.61 5.83 25.22
C VAL A 276 8.13 4.48 25.75
N LEU A 277 9.40 4.40 26.12
CA LEU A 277 9.98 3.17 26.69
C LEU A 277 9.34 2.79 28.03
N ASN A 278 8.96 3.78 28.84
CA ASN A 278 8.26 3.53 30.10
C ASN A 278 6.85 2.97 29.89
N GLU A 279 6.14 3.37 28.83
CA GLU A 279 4.81 2.84 28.50
C GLU A 279 4.88 1.32 28.22
N PHE A 280 5.89 0.86 27.47
CA PHE A 280 6.12 -0.58 27.28
C PHE A 280 6.36 -1.30 28.61
N LYS A 281 7.13 -0.71 29.53
CA LYS A 281 7.37 -1.28 30.87
C LYS A 281 6.09 -1.34 31.71
N VAL A 282 5.25 -0.30 31.65
CA VAL A 282 3.99 -0.23 32.39
C VAL A 282 2.96 -1.25 31.89
N ARG A 283 2.95 -1.55 30.58
CA ARG A 283 2.07 -2.58 30.00
C ARG A 283 2.38 -3.97 30.51
N ASN A 284 3.62 -4.22 30.95
CA ASN A 284 4.08 -5.50 31.50
C ASN A 284 3.71 -6.70 30.61
N SER A 285 3.76 -6.46 29.30
CA SER A 285 3.67 -7.47 28.24
C SER A 285 5.07 -7.95 27.89
N ASP A 286 5.15 -9.16 27.33
CA ASP A 286 6.42 -9.66 26.82
C ASP A 286 6.63 -9.13 25.41
N ILE A 287 7.82 -8.56 25.18
CA ILE A 287 8.15 -7.90 23.93
C ILE A 287 9.39 -8.57 23.34
N ILE A 288 9.32 -8.88 22.05
CA ILE A 288 10.45 -9.39 21.28
C ILE A 288 10.63 -8.50 20.07
N ALA A 289 11.84 -7.98 19.92
CA ALA A 289 12.27 -7.27 18.73
C ALA A 289 13.51 -7.93 18.15
N PHE A 290 13.59 -7.99 16.83
CA PHE A 290 14.80 -8.40 16.12
C PHE A 290 14.94 -7.59 14.84
N ARG A 291 16.20 -7.36 14.44
CA ARG A 291 16.55 -6.71 13.17
C ARG A 291 17.21 -7.69 12.22
N PHE A 292 17.13 -7.41 10.93
CA PHE A 292 17.86 -8.12 9.88
C PHE A 292 18.06 -7.20 8.66
N ASP A 293 19.06 -7.50 7.85
CA ASP A 293 19.37 -6.71 6.66
C ASP A 293 18.31 -6.92 5.56
N ILE A 294 17.94 -5.88 4.82
CA ILE A 294 17.10 -5.99 3.64
C ILE A 294 17.94 -6.10 2.35
N PRO A 295 17.47 -6.83 1.33
CA PRO A 295 18.11 -6.83 0.02
C PRO A 295 17.83 -5.53 -0.75
N ASP A 296 18.76 -5.11 -1.60
CA ASP A 296 18.53 -4.04 -2.57
C ASP A 296 17.48 -4.48 -3.60
N MET A 297 16.27 -3.92 -3.48
CA MET A 297 15.15 -4.23 -4.36
C MET A 297 14.05 -3.16 -4.30
N PRO A 298 13.19 -3.05 -5.32
CA PRO A 298 12.11 -2.07 -5.34
C PRO A 298 11.18 -2.19 -4.11
N LEU A 299 10.80 -1.05 -3.54
CA LEU A 299 9.96 -0.96 -2.33
C LEU A 299 8.61 -1.68 -2.48
N ASP A 300 8.01 -1.60 -3.66
CA ASP A 300 6.76 -2.30 -4.00
C ASP A 300 6.88 -3.82 -3.96
N THR A 301 8.11 -4.36 -4.04
CA THR A 301 8.37 -5.78 -3.87
C THR A 301 8.84 -6.10 -2.44
N LEU A 302 9.52 -5.16 -1.77
CA LEU A 302 10.03 -5.29 -0.41
C LEU A 302 8.91 -5.33 0.63
N HIS A 303 8.05 -4.30 0.69
CA HIS A 303 7.02 -4.17 1.73
C HIS A 303 6.04 -5.35 1.79
N PRO A 304 5.51 -5.88 0.65
CA PRO A 304 4.72 -7.11 0.67
C PRO A 304 5.44 -8.29 1.31
N GLN A 305 6.75 -8.40 1.10
CA GLN A 305 7.55 -9.49 1.64
C GLN A 305 7.81 -9.32 3.14
N LEU A 306 8.10 -8.11 3.60
CA LEU A 306 8.28 -7.80 5.04
C LEU A 306 6.98 -8.07 5.80
N ARG A 307 5.87 -7.49 5.32
CA ARG A 307 4.55 -7.69 5.91
C ARG A 307 4.16 -9.17 5.97
N LYS A 308 4.28 -9.89 4.85
CA LYS A 308 3.97 -11.32 4.80
C LYS A 308 4.81 -12.13 5.78
N THR A 309 6.08 -11.75 5.98
CA THR A 309 6.98 -12.40 6.92
C THR A 309 6.54 -12.14 8.36
N CYS A 310 6.23 -10.89 8.71
CA CYS A 310 5.68 -10.51 10.02
C CYS A 310 4.38 -11.27 10.34
N GLU A 311 3.38 -11.24 9.43
CA GLU A 311 2.10 -11.97 9.59
C GLU A 311 2.28 -13.50 9.63
N ALA A 312 3.29 -14.04 8.95
CA ALA A 312 3.58 -15.48 9.00
C ALA A 312 4.21 -15.88 10.34
N LEU A 313 5.07 -15.02 10.89
CA LEU A 313 5.70 -15.24 12.19
C LEU A 313 4.68 -15.12 13.33
N GLU A 314 3.87 -14.07 13.33
CA GLU A 314 2.76 -13.88 14.28
C GLU A 314 1.86 -15.12 14.32
N ARG A 315 1.40 -15.60 13.15
CA ARG A 315 0.57 -16.82 13.06
C ARG A 315 1.27 -18.06 13.59
N LYS A 316 2.58 -18.20 13.36
CA LYS A 316 3.35 -19.35 13.85
C LYS A 316 3.48 -19.31 15.37
N LEU A 317 3.83 -18.17 15.95
CA LEU A 317 3.90 -17.98 17.40
C LEU A 317 2.54 -18.21 18.08
N ASN A 318 1.47 -17.69 17.49
CA ASN A 318 0.10 -17.94 17.97
C ASN A 318 -0.31 -19.42 17.86
N GLY A 319 0.11 -20.11 16.80
CA GLY A 319 -0.06 -21.56 16.67
C GLY A 319 0.64 -22.36 17.79
N GLU A 320 1.72 -21.83 18.36
CA GLU A 320 2.42 -22.43 19.51
C GLU A 320 1.94 -21.88 20.87
N GLN A 321 0.89 -21.04 20.88
CA GLN A 321 0.19 -20.47 22.06
C GLN A 321 0.93 -19.36 22.82
N PHE A 322 1.89 -18.66 22.20
CA PHE A 322 2.55 -17.49 22.83
C PHE A 322 1.63 -16.26 22.95
N ASN A 323 0.48 -16.25 22.25
CA ASN A 323 -0.52 -15.18 22.27
C ASN A 323 0.06 -13.80 21.94
N VAL A 324 0.65 -13.68 20.75
CA VAL A 324 1.00 -12.42 20.11
C VAL A 324 -0.29 -11.71 19.73
N PHE A 325 -0.53 -10.57 20.34
CA PHE A 325 -1.71 -9.74 20.09
C PHE A 325 -1.40 -8.46 19.32
N LYS A 326 -0.11 -8.13 19.17
CA LYS A 326 0.35 -7.08 18.26
C LYS A 326 1.67 -7.47 17.61
N ALA A 327 1.75 -7.31 16.29
CA ALA A 327 2.94 -7.52 15.50
C ALA A 327 3.01 -6.44 14.42
N ASP A 328 4.19 -5.84 14.25
CA ASP A 328 4.41 -4.86 13.18
C ASP A 328 5.88 -4.87 12.75
N TYR A 329 6.18 -4.15 11.67
CA TYR A 329 7.54 -4.02 11.16
C TYR A 329 7.85 -2.57 10.77
N TRP A 330 9.13 -2.23 10.86
CA TRP A 330 9.67 -0.97 10.39
C TRP A 330 10.92 -1.25 9.56
N SER A 331 11.17 -0.41 8.57
CA SER A 331 12.33 -0.53 7.68
C SER A 331 12.85 0.87 7.40
N ASP A 332 14.18 1.04 7.43
CA ASP A 332 14.82 2.27 6.96
C ASP A 332 14.81 2.36 5.42
N GLU A 333 14.39 1.29 4.74
CA GLU A 333 14.28 1.17 3.26
C GLU A 333 15.64 1.19 2.55
N ILE A 334 16.73 1.12 3.31
CA ILE A 334 18.10 1.16 2.81
C ILE A 334 18.87 -0.10 3.22
N ILE A 335 18.90 -0.41 4.52
CA ILE A 335 19.77 -1.45 5.09
C ILE A 335 19.00 -2.40 6.00
N ASN A 336 18.11 -1.93 6.87
CA ASN A 336 17.57 -2.72 7.97
C ASN A 336 16.04 -2.78 7.98
N CYS A 337 15.53 -3.93 8.42
CA CYS A 337 14.16 -4.09 8.89
C CYS A 337 14.16 -4.55 10.35
N VAL A 338 13.25 -4.01 11.14
CA VAL A 338 12.91 -4.45 12.50
C VAL A 338 11.53 -5.09 12.48
N ILE A 339 11.36 -6.23 13.15
CA ILE A 339 10.06 -6.80 13.49
C ILE A 339 9.87 -6.70 14.99
N LEU A 340 8.72 -6.17 15.41
CA LEU A 340 8.35 -5.98 16.81
C LEU A 340 7.09 -6.79 17.13
N LEU A 341 7.16 -7.57 18.20
CA LEU A 341 6.10 -8.48 18.64
C LEU A 341 5.77 -8.19 20.10
N GLU A 342 4.49 -7.96 20.40
CA GLU A 342 3.95 -7.86 21.76
C GLU A 342 3.03 -9.04 22.04
N MET A 343 3.32 -9.76 23.11
CA MET A 343 2.65 -11.01 23.46
C MET A 343 2.36 -11.11 24.96
N SER A 344 1.39 -11.97 25.30
CA SER A 344 1.04 -12.17 26.71
C SER A 344 2.12 -12.91 27.48
N SER A 345 2.80 -13.86 26.85
CA SER A 345 3.91 -14.56 27.46
C SER A 345 4.85 -15.14 26.40
N SER A 346 6.11 -14.77 26.50
CA SER A 346 7.24 -15.32 25.75
C SER A 346 7.75 -16.63 26.35
N LYS A 347 7.36 -16.97 27.59
CA LYS A 347 7.77 -18.17 28.32
C LYS A 347 6.59 -18.99 28.80
N LEU A 348 6.37 -20.13 28.16
CA LEU A 348 5.27 -21.04 28.45
C LEU A 348 5.69 -22.18 29.36
N ASN A 349 4.71 -22.85 29.95
CA ASN A 349 4.89 -24.11 30.67
C ASN A 349 5.29 -25.25 29.70
N ASN A 350 5.89 -26.32 30.22
CA ASN A 350 6.40 -27.44 29.40
C ASN A 350 5.33 -28.23 28.63
N VAL A 351 4.04 -28.02 28.89
CA VAL A 351 2.96 -28.84 28.33
C VAL A 351 1.88 -28.00 27.65
N ARG A 352 1.23 -28.60 26.65
CA ARG A 352 0.01 -28.09 26.01
C ARG A 352 -1.02 -29.18 25.84
N ILE A 353 -2.27 -28.77 25.66
CA ILE A 353 -3.38 -29.69 25.36
C ILE A 353 -3.42 -29.88 23.84
N ASN A 354 -3.22 -31.11 23.37
CA ASN A 354 -3.42 -31.47 21.97
C ASN A 354 -4.90 -31.79 21.75
N ARG A 355 -5.63 -30.89 21.09
CA ARG A 355 -7.06 -31.08 20.83
C ARG A 355 -7.24 -32.07 19.68
N GLY A 356 -7.78 -33.25 19.99
CA GLY A 356 -8.06 -34.30 19.03
C GLY A 356 -9.44 -34.14 18.37
N PRO A 357 -10.05 -35.25 17.90
CA PRO A 357 -11.38 -35.22 17.28
C PRO A 357 -12.50 -35.07 18.32
N LYS A 358 -13.69 -34.71 17.84
CA LYS A 358 -14.91 -34.80 18.64
C LYS A 358 -15.19 -36.25 19.00
N VAL A 359 -15.61 -36.51 20.24
CA VAL A 359 -15.87 -37.86 20.77
C VAL A 359 -16.92 -38.66 19.98
N PHE A 360 -17.78 -37.96 19.25
CA PHE A 360 -18.82 -38.55 18.41
C PHE A 360 -18.26 -39.22 17.12
N ILE A 361 -16.99 -38.99 16.78
CA ILE A 361 -16.35 -39.55 15.59
C ILE A 361 -15.48 -40.75 15.99
N THR A 362 -16.12 -41.92 16.16
CA THR A 362 -15.49 -43.13 16.71
C THR A 362 -14.16 -43.48 16.05
N GLN A 363 -14.11 -43.57 14.72
CA GLN A 363 -12.89 -43.97 14.01
C GLN A 363 -11.74 -42.98 14.24
N ALA A 364 -12.04 -41.68 14.31
CA ALA A 364 -11.01 -40.67 14.57
C ALA A 364 -10.50 -40.77 16.01
N CYS A 365 -11.38 -41.01 16.98
CA CYS A 365 -11.01 -41.22 18.37
C CYS A 365 -10.14 -42.46 18.55
N GLU A 366 -10.47 -43.59 17.91
CA GLU A 366 -9.65 -44.81 17.95
C GLU A 366 -8.24 -44.55 17.38
N ASN A 367 -8.15 -43.87 16.23
CA ASN A 367 -6.86 -43.53 15.64
C ASN A 367 -6.03 -42.60 16.54
N PHE A 368 -6.68 -41.63 17.18
CA PHE A 368 -6.02 -40.70 18.10
C PHE A 368 -5.51 -41.41 19.36
N ALA A 369 -6.34 -42.24 19.98
CA ALA A 369 -5.96 -43.04 21.15
C ALA A 369 -4.85 -44.05 20.82
N ALA A 370 -4.88 -44.68 19.63
CA ALA A 370 -3.82 -45.57 19.18
C ALA A 370 -2.47 -44.85 18.99
N LYS A 371 -2.49 -43.58 18.55
CA LYS A 371 -1.28 -42.77 18.35
C LYS A 371 -0.67 -42.29 19.67
N TYR A 372 -1.49 -41.91 20.65
CA TYR A 372 -1.03 -41.20 21.85
C TYR A 372 -1.14 -42.04 23.14
N GLY A 373 -1.67 -43.26 23.06
CA GLY A 373 -1.99 -44.10 24.23
C GLY A 373 -3.35 -43.75 24.80
N ARG A 374 -4.22 -44.76 24.92
CA ARG A 374 -5.60 -44.58 25.40
C ARG A 374 -5.63 -44.07 26.85
N GLU A 375 -4.66 -44.48 27.65
CA GLU A 375 -4.45 -44.06 29.04
C GLU A 375 -4.01 -42.60 29.21
N ASN A 376 -3.44 -41.99 28.17
CA ASN A 376 -3.00 -40.59 28.18
C ASN A 376 -4.07 -39.63 27.63
N CYS A 377 -5.19 -40.17 27.16
CA CYS A 377 -6.27 -39.41 26.58
C CYS A 377 -7.40 -39.19 27.59
N TYR A 378 -7.96 -37.98 27.62
CA TYR A 378 -9.10 -37.60 28.44
C TYR A 378 -10.06 -36.70 27.66
N ILE A 379 -11.22 -36.41 28.23
CA ILE A 379 -12.24 -35.58 27.59
C ILE A 379 -12.13 -34.14 28.08
N GLN A 380 -12.12 -33.20 27.13
CA GLN A 380 -12.32 -31.78 27.40
C GLN A 380 -13.43 -31.27 26.45
N ASP A 381 -14.51 -30.77 27.03
CA ASP A 381 -15.77 -30.49 26.32
C ASP A 381 -16.26 -31.72 25.54
N ASP A 382 -16.46 -31.60 24.23
CA ASP A 382 -16.84 -32.68 23.32
C ASP A 382 -15.64 -33.29 22.57
N PHE A 383 -14.41 -33.06 23.02
CA PHE A 383 -13.19 -33.51 22.35
C PHE A 383 -12.39 -34.54 23.16
N LEU A 384 -11.84 -35.54 22.47
CA LEU A 384 -10.79 -36.40 23.01
C LEU A 384 -9.46 -35.66 22.88
N VAL A 385 -8.75 -35.47 23.99
CA VAL A 385 -7.50 -34.70 24.05
C VAL A 385 -6.41 -35.48 24.78
N HIS A 386 -5.15 -35.09 24.60
CA HIS A 386 -4.07 -35.54 25.47
C HIS A 386 -3.14 -34.39 25.82
N THR A 387 -2.48 -34.49 26.98
CA THR A 387 -1.41 -33.56 27.35
C THR A 387 -0.14 -33.95 26.60
N GLN A 388 0.52 -32.98 25.97
CA GLN A 388 1.77 -33.18 25.23
C GLN A 388 2.83 -32.19 25.68
N GLU A 389 4.09 -32.61 25.65
CA GLU A 389 5.22 -31.71 25.86
C GLU A 389 5.32 -30.72 24.70
N ARG A 390 5.68 -29.47 25.03
CA ARG A 390 5.98 -28.45 24.03
C ARG A 390 7.36 -28.71 23.45
N GLN A 391 7.49 -28.51 22.15
CA GLN A 391 8.80 -28.49 21.50
C GLN A 391 9.58 -27.22 21.89
N PHE A 392 8.88 -26.11 22.08
CA PHE A 392 9.46 -24.82 22.47
C PHE A 392 8.65 -24.22 23.62
N THR A 393 9.36 -23.80 24.66
CA THR A 393 8.78 -23.07 25.79
C THR A 393 9.13 -21.59 25.76
N ASP A 394 10.16 -21.19 25.01
CA ASP A 394 10.55 -19.80 24.81
C ASP A 394 10.30 -19.36 23.36
N ALA A 395 9.70 -18.18 23.19
CA ALA A 395 9.41 -17.62 21.86
C ALA A 395 10.70 -17.27 21.11
N ARG A 396 11.76 -16.83 21.80
CA ARG A 396 13.07 -16.53 21.18
C ARG A 396 13.69 -17.81 20.61
N GLU A 397 13.67 -18.91 21.36
CA GLU A 397 14.16 -20.21 20.89
C GLU A 397 13.42 -20.69 19.64
N LEU A 398 12.10 -20.50 19.59
CA LEU A 398 11.31 -20.83 18.40
C LEU A 398 11.69 -19.93 17.20
N ILE A 399 11.89 -18.63 17.41
CA ILE A 399 12.30 -17.70 16.35
C ILE A 399 13.68 -18.09 15.81
N GLU A 400 14.66 -18.33 16.69
CA GLU A 400 15.99 -18.80 16.32
C GLU A 400 15.93 -20.10 15.55
N HIS A 401 15.10 -21.05 16.01
CA HIS A 401 14.90 -22.32 15.31
C HIS A 401 14.35 -22.10 13.90
N ILE A 402 13.31 -21.27 13.75
CA ILE A 402 12.71 -20.95 12.44
C ILE A 402 13.74 -20.29 11.51
N PHE A 403 14.57 -19.38 12.00
CA PHE A 403 15.56 -18.64 11.19
C PHE A 403 16.85 -19.43 10.91
N THR A 404 16.70 -20.72 10.65
CA THR A 404 17.77 -21.60 10.17
C THR A 404 17.48 -22.09 8.75
N ARG A 405 18.51 -22.52 8.03
CA ARG A 405 18.38 -23.02 6.65
C ARG A 405 17.36 -24.16 6.51
N ASP A 406 17.29 -25.03 7.51
CA ASP A 406 16.44 -26.23 7.48
C ASP A 406 14.98 -25.94 7.87
N HIS A 407 14.74 -24.88 8.65
CA HIS A 407 13.43 -24.61 9.26
C HIS A 407 12.77 -23.31 8.80
N ILE A 408 13.42 -22.47 7.98
CA ILE A 408 12.80 -21.25 7.42
C ILE A 408 11.52 -21.54 6.63
N GLY A 409 11.38 -22.77 6.13
CA GLY A 409 10.17 -23.27 5.46
C GLY A 409 8.96 -23.46 6.38
N MET A 410 9.13 -23.42 7.71
CA MET A 410 8.03 -23.51 8.68
C MET A 410 7.07 -22.31 8.58
N ILE A 411 7.54 -21.17 8.08
CA ILE A 411 6.73 -19.98 7.85
C ILE A 411 6.86 -19.50 6.39
N LYS A 412 5.85 -18.79 5.91
CA LYS A 412 5.84 -18.25 4.55
C LYS A 412 6.62 -16.94 4.46
N VAL A 413 7.95 -17.01 4.52
CA VAL A 413 8.84 -15.85 4.35
C VAL A 413 8.80 -15.30 2.92
N GLY A 414 9.01 -13.99 2.78
CA GLY A 414 9.33 -13.35 1.50
C GLY A 414 10.48 -14.05 0.78
N LYS A 415 10.36 -14.30 -0.52
CA LYS A 415 11.34 -15.08 -1.30
C LYS A 415 12.76 -14.47 -1.22
N ASN A 416 12.86 -13.14 -1.27
CA ASN A 416 14.12 -12.41 -1.29
C ASN A 416 14.71 -12.18 0.11
N LEU A 417 13.91 -12.32 1.16
CA LEU A 417 14.32 -12.03 2.54
C LEU A 417 14.99 -13.21 3.25
N LYS A 418 14.79 -14.44 2.76
CA LYS A 418 15.20 -15.67 3.47
C LYS A 418 16.67 -15.69 3.84
N ASN A 419 17.55 -15.37 2.89
CA ASN A 419 19.00 -15.46 3.12
C ASN A 419 19.45 -14.43 4.16
N ASN A 420 18.96 -13.20 4.07
CA ASN A 420 19.30 -12.15 5.01
C ASN A 420 18.78 -12.50 6.41
N LEU A 421 17.51 -12.91 6.54
CA LEU A 421 16.95 -13.40 7.80
C LEU A 421 17.76 -14.52 8.43
N ILE A 422 18.28 -15.48 7.66
CA ILE A 422 19.08 -16.58 8.21
C ILE A 422 20.47 -16.10 8.66
N ASN A 423 21.07 -15.15 7.95
CA ASN A 423 22.48 -14.81 8.13
C ASN A 423 22.70 -13.59 9.03
N THR A 424 21.71 -12.70 9.16
CA THR A 424 21.90 -11.37 9.77
C THR A 424 20.85 -11.03 10.81
N PHE A 425 19.91 -11.93 11.13
CA PHE A 425 18.97 -11.63 12.20
C PHE A 425 19.67 -11.56 13.55
N GLU A 426 19.28 -10.57 14.36
CA GLU A 426 19.70 -10.47 15.76
C GLU A 426 18.59 -9.84 16.61
N PHE A 427 18.44 -10.33 17.83
CA PHE A 427 17.54 -9.70 18.80
C PHE A 427 18.11 -8.36 19.23
N ILE A 428 17.23 -7.37 19.37
CA ILE A 428 17.59 -6.01 19.77
C ILE A 428 16.70 -5.53 20.91
N ASP A 429 17.18 -4.52 21.63
CA ASP A 429 16.41 -3.85 22.66
C ASP A 429 15.57 -2.71 22.05
N LEU A 430 14.53 -2.28 22.76
CA LEU A 430 13.63 -1.22 22.29
C LEU A 430 14.37 0.12 22.11
N GLU A 431 15.43 0.33 22.86
CA GLU A 431 16.28 1.52 22.79
C GLU A 431 16.93 1.72 21.41
N ASP A 432 17.08 0.65 20.62
CA ASP A 432 17.72 0.65 19.31
C ASP A 432 16.73 0.78 18.14
N ILE A 433 15.43 0.94 18.45
CA ILE A 433 14.35 1.03 17.46
C ILE A 433 13.97 2.49 17.24
N ASP A 434 13.55 2.81 16.01
CA ASP A 434 13.01 4.12 15.67
C ASP A 434 11.86 4.54 16.61
N LEU A 435 11.96 5.77 17.13
CA LEU A 435 11.07 6.25 18.18
C LEU A 435 9.64 6.50 17.67
N GLU A 436 9.48 6.93 16.42
CA GLU A 436 8.16 7.15 15.84
C GLU A 436 7.44 5.82 15.63
N PHE A 437 8.17 4.81 15.15
CA PHE A 437 7.63 3.45 15.03
C PHE A 437 7.19 2.87 16.38
N LEU A 438 7.99 3.04 17.43
CA LEU A 438 7.61 2.59 18.78
C LEU A 438 6.34 3.27 19.30
N ASP A 439 6.21 4.59 19.10
CA ASP A 439 5.03 5.34 19.49
C ASP A 439 3.79 4.88 18.72
N ASP A 440 3.89 4.67 17.40
CA ASP A 440 2.80 4.11 16.58
C ASP A 440 2.46 2.66 16.95
N PHE A 441 3.47 1.88 17.36
CA PHE A 441 3.26 0.54 17.90
C PHE A 441 2.57 0.58 19.27
N LEU A 442 2.72 1.61 20.09
CA LEU A 442 1.94 1.72 21.34
C LEU A 442 0.54 2.27 21.08
N ARG A 443 0.44 3.23 20.16
CA ARG A 443 -0.74 4.04 19.87
C ARG A 443 -1.04 3.91 18.37
N PRO A 444 -1.68 2.82 17.92
CA PRO A 444 -2.01 2.68 16.52
C PRO A 444 -3.09 3.71 16.11
N GLY A 445 -3.01 4.20 14.88
CA GLY A 445 -4.06 5.05 14.31
C GLY A 445 -4.08 6.50 14.80
N GLN A 446 -2.96 7.05 15.31
CA GLN A 446 -2.90 8.45 15.76
C GLN A 446 -3.32 9.44 14.66
N HIS A 447 -2.97 9.17 13.40
CA HIS A 447 -3.39 9.97 12.24
C HIS A 447 -4.91 10.01 12.01
N ILE A 448 -5.64 9.02 12.57
CA ILE A 448 -7.10 8.91 12.49
C ILE A 448 -7.77 9.68 13.63
N VAL A 449 -7.18 9.64 14.82
CA VAL A 449 -7.74 10.27 16.02
C VAL A 449 -7.48 11.79 16.01
N ARG A 450 -6.25 12.17 15.61
CA ARG A 450 -5.67 13.52 15.70
C ARG A 450 -5.38 13.99 17.12
#